data_AF-L7W060-F1
#
_entry.id   AF-L7W060-F1
#
_cell.length_a   1.000
_cell.length_b   1.000
_cell.length_c   1.000
_cell.angle_alpha   90.00
_cell.angle_beta   90.00
_cell.angle_gamma   90.00
#
_symmetry.space_group_name_H-M   'P 1'
#
loop_
_entity.id
_entity.type
_entity.pdbx_description
1 polymer ?
#
loop_
_entity_poly.entity_id
_entity_poly.type
_entity_poly.pdbx_seq_one_letter_code
_entity_poly.pdbx_strand_id
1 'polypeptide(L)'
;MTPVSISILTEDSGQDAYEVVHSLFRSMLKLIDAQLPLYDRSRISIQPSTDPERQAMRGNIWQAHKSREARILIQRYIERQVRRHDAIGFVIIHVDGDRPYHQSKAGTESHNQQRLENDIISKVRISLQDQPSLLERIMIIVPFYSIESWLYQNTREALRLLDLHYRSHDGDRRQFQHWQNNRHELDEVSRPKELVSIHARFNRELACQNFPAQQVYDVEKSFHKSVERLRACRALIAALESTRSQWEQTLPEPI
;
A
#
# COMPACT_ATOMS: atom_id res chain seq x y z
N MET A 1 7.61 -17.45 20.40
CA MET A 1 7.91 -16.47 19.34
C MET A 1 6.61 -15.78 18.98
N THR A 2 6.54 -14.45 19.05
CA THR A 2 5.33 -13.74 18.62
C THR A 2 5.52 -13.35 17.14
N PRO A 3 4.90 -14.05 16.18
CA PRO A 3 5.01 -13.71 14.77
C PRO A 3 4.50 -12.29 14.48
N VAL A 4 4.94 -11.70 13.37
CA VAL A 4 4.40 -10.43 12.88
C VAL A 4 3.29 -10.73 11.87
N SER A 5 2.12 -10.16 12.08
CA SER A 5 0.96 -10.31 11.19
C SER A 5 0.56 -8.96 10.63
N ILE A 6 0.61 -8.80 9.31
CA ILE A 6 0.24 -7.57 8.62
C ILE A 6 -0.99 -7.85 7.75
N SER A 7 -2.09 -7.18 8.04
CA SER A 7 -3.31 -7.24 7.25
C SER A 7 -3.38 -6.09 6.26
N ILE A 8 -3.83 -6.37 5.04
CA ILE A 8 -4.06 -5.33 4.01
C ILE A 8 -5.56 -5.18 3.75
N LEU A 9 -6.03 -3.94 3.86
CA LEU A 9 -7.34 -3.47 3.39
C LEU A 9 -7.13 -2.58 2.17
N THR A 10 -7.91 -2.75 1.10
CA THR A 10 -7.85 -1.92 -0.10
C THR A 10 -9.25 -1.55 -0.58
N GLU A 11 -9.44 -0.30 -0.98
CA GLU A 11 -10.69 0.14 -1.62
C GLU A 11 -10.82 -0.27 -3.09
N ASP A 12 -9.71 -0.69 -3.72
CA ASP A 12 -9.71 -1.17 -5.09
C ASP A 12 -10.54 -2.47 -5.19
N SER A 13 -11.51 -2.47 -6.10
CA SER A 13 -12.43 -3.57 -6.36
C SER A 13 -11.94 -4.55 -7.43
N GLY A 14 -10.78 -4.29 -8.04
CA GLY A 14 -10.12 -5.18 -8.98
C GLY A 14 -9.92 -6.58 -8.40
N GLN A 15 -10.00 -7.59 -9.28
CA GLN A 15 -9.83 -8.99 -8.88
C GLN A 15 -8.46 -9.24 -8.23
N ASP A 16 -7.42 -8.59 -8.74
CA ASP A 16 -6.03 -8.69 -8.26
C ASP A 16 -5.63 -7.57 -7.28
N ALA A 17 -6.59 -6.78 -6.78
CA ALA A 17 -6.31 -5.60 -5.97
C ALA A 17 -5.45 -5.90 -4.73
N TYR A 18 -5.68 -7.06 -4.09
CA TYR A 18 -4.88 -7.47 -2.94
C TYR A 18 -3.43 -7.76 -3.36
N GLU A 19 -3.22 -8.55 -4.41
CA GLU A 19 -1.91 -8.94 -4.92
C GLU A 19 -1.09 -7.71 -5.32
N VAL A 20 -1.76 -6.73 -5.96
CA VAL A 20 -1.18 -5.45 -6.34
C VAL A 20 -0.67 -4.69 -5.11
N VAL A 21 -1.55 -4.42 -4.14
CA VAL A 21 -1.19 -3.66 -2.93
C VAL A 21 -0.17 -4.42 -2.09
N HIS A 22 -0.28 -5.74 -1.99
CA HIS A 22 0.70 -6.60 -1.33
C HIS A 22 2.08 -6.48 -1.98
N SER A 23 2.18 -6.55 -3.31
CA SER A 23 3.47 -6.43 -4.01
C SER A 23 4.10 -5.04 -3.82
N LEU A 24 3.29 -3.98 -3.90
CA LEU A 24 3.76 -2.62 -3.64
C LEU A 24 4.23 -2.45 -2.19
N PHE A 25 3.46 -2.96 -1.23
CA PHE A 25 3.85 -2.92 0.19
C PHE A 25 5.14 -3.69 0.45
N ARG A 26 5.32 -4.89 -0.15
CA ARG A 26 6.61 -5.61 -0.07
C ARG A 26 7.76 -4.80 -0.66
N SER A 27 7.50 -4.06 -1.74
CA SER A 27 8.51 -3.20 -2.35
C SER A 27 8.88 -2.04 -1.43
N MET A 28 7.91 -1.47 -0.71
CA MET A 28 8.18 -0.49 0.35
C MET A 28 9.00 -1.09 1.49
N LEU A 29 8.63 -2.28 1.98
CA LEU A 29 9.39 -2.97 3.03
C LEU A 29 10.84 -3.24 2.63
N LYS A 30 11.11 -3.60 1.36
CA LYS A 30 12.48 -3.75 0.86
C LYS A 30 13.30 -2.45 0.92
N LEU A 31 12.66 -1.29 0.77
CA LEU A 31 13.36 0.00 0.90
C LEU A 31 13.67 0.34 2.35
N ILE A 32 12.85 -0.13 3.29
CA ILE A 32 13.16 -0.09 4.73
C ILE A 32 14.32 -1.05 5.02
N ASP A 33 14.24 -2.25 4.45
CA ASP A 33 15.19 -3.35 4.63
C ASP A 33 16.61 -3.05 4.08
N ALA A 34 16.70 -2.35 2.94
CA ALA A 34 17.98 -1.99 2.34
C ALA A 34 18.84 -1.09 3.24
N GLN A 35 18.23 -0.40 4.21
CA GLN A 35 18.92 0.41 5.20
C GLN A 35 19.15 -0.36 6.51
N LEU A 36 18.33 -1.36 6.80
CA LEU A 36 18.37 -2.20 7.99
C LEU A 36 17.94 -3.61 7.58
N PRO A 37 18.80 -4.66 7.58
CA PRO A 37 18.37 -6.01 7.19
C PRO A 37 17.38 -6.55 8.22
N LEU A 38 16.07 -6.37 8.01
CA LEU A 38 14.96 -6.62 8.92
C LEU A 38 13.87 -7.52 8.32
N TYR A 39 13.88 -7.77 7.01
CA TYR A 39 12.78 -8.41 6.30
C TYR A 39 12.98 -9.92 6.11
N ASP A 40 12.61 -10.72 7.12
CA ASP A 40 12.49 -12.18 6.98
C ASP A 40 11.07 -12.58 6.54
N ARG A 41 10.97 -13.02 5.28
CA ARG A 41 9.72 -13.47 4.65
C ARG A 41 9.08 -14.67 5.33
N SER A 42 9.84 -15.48 6.04
CA SER A 42 9.34 -16.68 6.71
C SER A 42 8.64 -16.37 8.05
N ARG A 43 8.87 -15.17 8.60
CA ARG A 43 8.40 -14.75 9.93
C ARG A 43 7.37 -13.63 9.90
N ILE A 44 7.19 -13.00 8.74
CA ILE A 44 6.21 -11.94 8.51
C ILE A 44 5.08 -12.52 7.66
N SER A 45 3.91 -12.67 8.29
CA SER A 45 2.70 -13.06 7.58
C SER A 45 2.00 -11.80 7.05
N ILE A 46 1.93 -11.65 5.73
CA ILE A 46 1.14 -10.60 5.09
C ILE A 46 -0.10 -11.24 4.49
N GLN A 47 -1.28 -10.85 4.96
CA GLN A 47 -2.54 -11.51 4.62
C GLN A 47 -3.58 -10.51 4.10
N PRO A 48 -4.46 -10.94 3.18
CA PRO A 48 -5.63 -10.15 2.86
C PRO A 48 -6.54 -10.09 4.09
N SER A 49 -7.41 -9.09 4.17
CA SER A 49 -8.56 -9.20 5.07
C SER A 49 -9.50 -10.32 4.65
N THR A 50 -10.36 -10.73 5.58
CA THR A 50 -11.42 -11.71 5.36
C THR A 50 -12.44 -11.20 4.35
N ASP A 51 -13.13 -12.12 3.69
CA ASP A 51 -14.05 -11.82 2.59
C ASP A 51 -15.08 -10.72 2.91
N PRO A 52 -15.77 -10.72 4.07
CA PRO A 52 -16.73 -9.66 4.41
C PRO A 52 -16.10 -8.27 4.49
N GLU A 53 -14.90 -8.18 5.05
CA GLU A 53 -14.15 -6.94 5.24
C GLU A 53 -13.57 -6.42 3.94
N ARG A 54 -13.07 -7.32 3.08
CA ARG A 54 -12.69 -6.95 1.71
C ARG A 54 -13.90 -6.37 0.97
N GLN A 55 -15.04 -7.04 1.04
CA GLN A 55 -16.26 -6.55 0.40
C GLN A 55 -16.71 -5.21 0.96
N ALA A 56 -16.63 -5.00 2.29
CA ALA A 56 -16.98 -3.72 2.90
C ALA A 56 -16.05 -2.57 2.49
N MET A 57 -14.76 -2.85 2.25
CA MET A 57 -13.78 -1.83 1.84
C MET A 57 -13.88 -1.50 0.34
N ARG A 58 -14.21 -2.48 -0.50
CA ARG A 58 -14.20 -2.37 -1.97
C ARG A 58 -15.12 -1.29 -2.52
N GLY A 59 -14.70 -0.66 -3.61
CA GLY A 59 -15.53 0.17 -4.47
C GLY A 59 -16.20 1.33 -3.74
N ASN A 60 -15.55 1.86 -2.70
CA ASN A 60 -16.10 2.93 -1.87
C ASN A 60 -17.44 2.57 -1.21
N ILE A 61 -17.73 1.29 -0.96
CA ILE A 61 -18.96 0.85 -0.27
C ILE A 61 -19.08 1.52 1.10
N TRP A 62 -17.99 1.57 1.86
CA TRP A 62 -17.90 2.27 3.15
C TRP A 62 -18.16 3.78 3.07
N GLN A 63 -18.07 4.37 1.88
CA GLN A 63 -18.36 5.78 1.64
C GLN A 63 -19.85 6.06 1.34
N ALA A 64 -20.67 5.05 1.06
CA ALA A 64 -22.09 5.28 0.74
C ALA A 64 -22.89 5.82 1.93
N HIS A 65 -24.00 6.52 1.70
CA HIS A 65 -24.86 7.05 2.77
C HIS A 65 -25.44 5.94 3.67
N LYS A 66 -25.68 4.74 3.13
CA LYS A 66 -26.22 3.57 3.86
C LYS A 66 -25.13 2.52 4.13
N SER A 67 -23.95 2.94 4.58
CA SER A 67 -22.77 2.08 4.76
C SER A 67 -22.38 1.82 6.21
N ARG A 68 -23.26 2.12 7.17
CA ARG A 68 -22.96 2.00 8.61
C ARG A 68 -22.43 0.61 8.98
N GLU A 69 -23.04 -0.44 8.45
CA GLU A 69 -22.62 -1.82 8.70
C GLU A 69 -21.23 -2.11 8.14
N ALA A 70 -20.95 -1.69 6.90
CA ALA A 70 -19.62 -1.81 6.29
C ALA A 70 -18.55 -1.09 7.12
N ARG A 71 -18.83 0.14 7.58
CA ARG A 71 -17.90 0.90 8.44
C ARG A 71 -17.64 0.19 9.77
N ILE A 72 -18.69 -0.28 10.44
CA ILE A 72 -18.55 -1.03 11.71
C ILE A 72 -17.73 -2.31 11.48
N LEU A 73 -17.96 -2.99 10.37
CA LEU A 73 -17.25 -4.22 10.03
C LEU A 73 -15.75 -3.96 9.80
N ILE A 74 -15.40 -2.89 9.08
CA ILE A 74 -14.01 -2.45 8.91
C ILE A 74 -13.39 -2.05 10.27
N GLN A 75 -14.10 -1.26 11.09
CA GLN A 75 -13.61 -0.83 12.41
C GLN A 75 -13.27 -2.02 13.30
N ARG A 76 -14.20 -2.98 13.44
CA ARG A 76 -14.01 -4.21 14.23
C ARG A 76 -12.87 -5.06 13.71
N TYR A 77 -12.69 -5.11 12.39
CA TYR A 77 -11.55 -5.81 11.81
C TYR A 77 -10.23 -5.17 12.20
N ILE A 78 -10.12 -3.85 12.05
CA ILE A 78 -8.90 -3.11 12.42
C ILE A 78 -8.55 -3.38 13.88
N GLU A 79 -9.52 -3.19 14.78
CA GLU A 79 -9.36 -3.42 16.22
C GLU A 79 -8.91 -4.85 16.53
N ARG A 80 -9.56 -5.85 15.93
CA ARG A 80 -9.20 -7.27 16.11
C ARG A 80 -7.77 -7.56 15.63
N GLN A 81 -7.36 -7.00 14.50
CA GLN A 81 -6.00 -7.25 13.98
C GLN A 81 -4.93 -6.60 14.85
N VAL A 82 -5.11 -5.36 15.30
CA VAL A 82 -4.08 -4.72 16.14
C VAL A 82 -4.01 -5.30 17.56
N ARG A 83 -5.11 -5.90 18.05
CA ARG A 83 -5.24 -6.54 19.37
C ARG A 83 -4.85 -8.02 19.41
N ARG A 84 -4.28 -8.57 18.33
CA ARG A 84 -3.90 -9.99 18.29
C ARG A 84 -3.00 -10.37 19.47
N HIS A 85 -3.32 -11.52 20.08
CA HIS A 85 -2.52 -12.10 21.16
C HIS A 85 -1.51 -13.13 20.65
N ASP A 86 -1.79 -13.73 19.50
CA ASP A 86 -0.97 -14.75 18.86
C ASP A 86 0.11 -14.16 17.94
N ALA A 87 0.04 -12.87 17.63
CA ALA A 87 0.96 -12.15 16.74
C ALA A 87 1.00 -10.65 17.07
N ILE A 88 2.10 -9.97 16.72
CA ILE A 88 2.14 -8.50 16.68
C ILE A 88 1.41 -8.06 15.40
N GLY A 89 0.17 -7.59 15.56
CA GLY A 89 -0.71 -7.28 14.44
C GLY A 89 -0.62 -5.82 13.95
N PHE A 90 -0.53 -5.65 12.64
CA PHE A 90 -0.56 -4.37 11.93
C PHE A 90 -1.64 -4.37 10.85
N VAL A 91 -2.14 -3.18 10.52
CA VAL A 91 -3.10 -2.99 9.42
C VAL A 91 -2.59 -1.92 8.47
N ILE A 92 -2.45 -2.29 7.20
CA ILE A 92 -2.23 -1.38 6.09
C ILE A 92 -3.57 -1.12 5.40
N ILE A 93 -3.93 0.14 5.22
CA ILE A 93 -5.15 0.55 4.53
C ILE A 93 -4.75 1.34 3.30
N HIS A 94 -5.12 0.83 2.13
CA HIS A 94 -4.97 1.49 0.85
C HIS A 94 -6.25 2.23 0.49
N VAL A 95 -6.11 3.53 0.21
CA VAL A 95 -7.14 4.39 -0.38
C VAL A 95 -6.50 5.26 -1.46
N ASP A 96 -7.17 5.41 -2.60
CA ASP A 96 -6.72 6.30 -3.66
C ASP A 96 -6.93 7.75 -3.24
N GLY A 97 -5.94 8.59 -3.53
CA GLY A 97 -6.12 10.03 -3.51
C GLY A 97 -7.11 10.45 -4.59
N ASP A 98 -7.93 11.45 -4.33
CA ASP A 98 -8.95 11.98 -5.27
C ASP A 98 -8.44 13.13 -6.16
N ARG A 99 -7.12 13.38 -6.14
CA ARG A 99 -6.50 14.56 -6.73
C ARG A 99 -5.03 14.34 -7.09
N PRO A 100 -4.45 15.18 -7.96
CA PRO A 100 -3.00 15.28 -8.15
C PRO A 100 -2.25 15.62 -6.85
N TYR A 101 -1.01 15.15 -6.73
CA TYR A 101 -0.21 15.34 -5.53
C TYR A 101 0.10 16.81 -5.22
N HIS A 102 0.31 17.69 -6.20
CA HIS A 102 0.54 19.12 -5.95
C HIS A 102 -0.65 19.80 -5.23
N GLN A 103 -1.86 19.22 -5.31
CA GLN A 103 -3.08 19.73 -4.67
C GLN A 103 -3.30 19.16 -3.26
N SER A 104 -2.34 18.40 -2.72
CA SER A 104 -2.50 17.59 -1.51
C SER A 104 -1.77 18.09 -0.27
N LYS A 105 -1.25 19.32 -0.31
CA LYS A 105 -0.34 19.86 0.73
C LYS A 105 0.76 18.85 1.09
N ALA A 106 1.56 18.49 0.10
CA ALA A 106 2.68 17.54 0.22
C ALA A 106 2.28 16.13 0.72
N GLY A 107 1.19 15.59 0.19
CA GLY A 107 0.76 14.21 0.40
C GLY A 107 -0.07 13.98 1.66
N THR A 108 -0.61 15.05 2.26
CA THR A 108 -1.34 14.98 3.53
C THR A 108 -2.85 15.15 3.38
N GLU A 109 -3.31 15.65 2.23
CA GLU A 109 -4.72 15.94 1.99
C GLU A 109 -5.27 15.22 0.76
N SER A 110 -6.26 14.38 1.01
CA SER A 110 -7.18 13.84 0.03
C SER A 110 -8.57 13.73 0.67
N HIS A 111 -9.63 13.94 -0.11
CA HIS A 111 -11.00 13.73 0.35
C HIS A 111 -11.23 12.28 0.80
N ASN A 112 -10.77 11.30 0.03
CA ASN A 112 -10.92 9.89 0.36
C ASN A 112 -10.19 9.53 1.66
N GLN A 113 -8.94 9.99 1.80
CA GLN A 113 -8.17 9.83 3.04
C GLN A 113 -8.88 10.49 4.23
N GLN A 114 -9.33 11.73 4.09
CA GLN A 114 -10.03 12.46 5.16
C GLN A 114 -11.34 11.77 5.55
N ARG A 115 -12.05 11.21 4.58
CA ARG A 115 -13.26 10.42 4.84
C ARG A 115 -12.94 9.14 5.60
N LEU A 116 -11.91 8.40 5.20
CA LEU A 116 -11.47 7.20 5.92
C LEU A 116 -11.13 7.55 7.38
N GLU A 117 -10.38 8.64 7.56
CA GLU A 117 -9.99 9.16 8.86
C GLU A 117 -11.22 9.51 9.72
N ASN A 118 -12.19 10.25 9.17
CA ASN A 118 -13.37 10.68 9.91
C ASN A 118 -14.38 9.56 10.17
N ASP A 119 -14.67 8.72 9.17
CA ASP A 119 -15.75 7.75 9.22
C ASP A 119 -15.34 6.42 9.89
N ILE A 120 -14.04 6.08 9.85
CA ILE A 120 -13.53 4.78 10.34
C ILE A 120 -12.47 5.01 11.42
N ILE A 121 -11.36 5.69 11.11
CA ILE A 121 -10.21 5.77 12.02
C ILE A 121 -10.54 6.55 13.28
N SER A 122 -11.35 7.62 13.22
CA SER A 122 -11.77 8.37 14.40
C SER A 122 -12.51 7.49 15.42
N LYS A 123 -13.29 6.51 14.94
CA LYS A 123 -14.04 5.58 15.79
C LYS A 123 -13.12 4.52 16.38
N VAL A 124 -12.17 4.02 15.59
CA VAL A 124 -11.10 3.15 16.11
C VAL A 124 -10.26 3.89 17.15
N ARG A 125 -9.93 5.18 16.95
CA ARG A 125 -9.22 6.01 17.94
C ARG A 125 -9.98 6.12 19.26
N ILE A 126 -11.29 6.34 19.21
CA ILE A 126 -12.13 6.37 20.42
C ILE A 126 -12.11 5.01 21.13
N SER A 127 -12.26 3.91 20.37
CA SER A 127 -12.25 2.53 20.91
C SER A 127 -10.90 2.11 21.50
N LEU A 128 -9.80 2.65 20.97
CA LEU A 128 -8.43 2.37 21.40
C LEU A 128 -7.83 3.52 22.24
N GLN A 129 -8.64 4.43 22.78
CA GLN A 129 -8.14 5.64 23.47
C GLN A 129 -7.19 5.32 24.63
N ASP A 130 -7.42 4.22 25.35
CA ASP A 130 -6.60 3.78 26.48
C ASP A 130 -5.36 2.96 26.03
N GLN A 131 -5.21 2.73 24.72
CA GLN A 131 -4.16 1.90 24.11
C GLN A 131 -3.54 2.60 22.89
N PRO A 132 -2.94 3.80 23.05
CA PRO A 132 -2.42 4.60 21.94
C PRO A 132 -1.33 3.88 21.12
N SER A 133 -0.58 2.97 21.73
CA SER A 133 0.42 2.15 21.03
C SER A 133 -0.17 1.20 19.99
N LEU A 134 -1.47 0.85 20.09
CA LEU A 134 -2.16 0.07 19.07
C LEU A 134 -2.56 0.92 17.86
N LEU A 135 -2.76 2.23 18.04
CA LEU A 135 -3.07 3.14 16.94
C LEU A 135 -1.90 3.33 15.99
N GLU A 136 -0.67 3.31 16.51
CA GLU A 136 0.55 3.35 15.68
C GLU A 136 0.68 2.16 14.71
N ARG A 137 -0.06 1.08 14.96
CA ARG A 137 -0.05 -0.13 14.13
C ARG A 137 -1.02 -0.05 12.94
N ILE A 138 -1.74 1.05 12.80
CA ILE A 138 -2.66 1.32 11.69
C ILE A 138 -1.98 2.32 10.77
N MET A 139 -1.73 1.91 9.53
CA MET A 139 -1.01 2.72 8.55
C MET A 139 -1.82 2.86 7.28
N ILE A 140 -1.93 4.08 6.79
CA ILE A 140 -2.65 4.40 5.55
C ILE A 140 -1.61 4.66 4.47
N ILE A 141 -1.80 4.10 3.28
CA ILE A 141 -1.02 4.38 2.08
C ILE A 141 -1.95 5.00 1.03
N VAL A 142 -1.48 6.05 0.36
CA VAL A 142 -2.32 6.89 -0.50
C VAL A 142 -1.59 7.20 -1.80
N PRO A 143 -1.75 6.41 -2.86
CA PRO A 143 -1.35 6.83 -4.19
C PRO A 143 -2.22 8.01 -4.63
N PHE A 144 -1.62 9.10 -5.12
CA PHE A 144 -2.41 10.26 -5.51
C PHE A 144 -3.06 10.03 -6.88
N TYR A 145 -4.30 10.51 -6.98
CA TYR A 145 -5.29 10.22 -8.01
C TYR A 145 -5.81 8.78 -8.11
N SER A 146 -4.91 7.80 -8.21
CA SER A 146 -5.23 6.38 -8.16
C SER A 146 -3.96 5.54 -8.05
N ILE A 147 -4.08 4.28 -7.67
CA ILE A 147 -2.95 3.34 -7.61
C ILE A 147 -2.13 3.24 -8.91
N GLU A 148 -2.73 3.52 -10.07
CA GLU A 148 -2.01 3.57 -11.34
C GLU A 148 -0.89 4.63 -11.37
N SER A 149 -0.96 5.70 -10.57
CA SER A 149 0.14 6.66 -10.46
C SER A 149 1.42 6.02 -9.93
N TRP A 150 1.31 4.96 -9.13
CA TRP A 150 2.45 4.11 -8.74
C TRP A 150 2.76 3.07 -9.78
N LEU A 151 1.75 2.33 -10.25
CA LEU A 151 1.96 1.18 -11.14
C LEU A 151 2.58 1.57 -12.48
N TYR A 152 2.17 2.69 -13.06
CA TYR A 152 2.66 3.16 -14.35
C TYR A 152 4.10 3.67 -14.29
N GLN A 153 4.67 3.80 -13.09
CA GLN A 153 6.12 3.99 -12.94
C GLN A 153 6.91 2.77 -13.43
N ASN A 154 6.31 1.58 -13.49
CA ASN A 154 6.94 0.43 -14.12
C ASN A 154 6.87 0.51 -15.65
N THR A 155 7.42 1.59 -16.20
CA THR A 155 7.34 1.95 -17.63
C THR A 155 7.98 0.88 -18.52
N ARG A 156 9.07 0.25 -18.07
CA ARG A 156 9.70 -0.86 -18.79
C ARG A 156 8.74 -2.04 -18.97
N GLU A 157 8.04 -2.42 -17.91
CA GLU A 157 7.07 -3.51 -17.98
C GLU A 157 5.82 -3.12 -18.76
N ALA A 158 5.34 -1.87 -18.60
CA ALA A 158 4.23 -1.34 -19.39
C ALA A 158 4.53 -1.40 -20.90
N LEU A 159 5.71 -0.95 -21.32
CA LEU A 159 6.17 -1.03 -22.71
C LEU A 159 6.24 -2.48 -23.21
N ARG A 160 6.74 -3.41 -22.39
CA ARG A 160 6.78 -4.84 -22.73
C ARG A 160 5.38 -5.42 -22.91
N LEU A 161 4.43 -5.08 -22.03
CA LEU A 161 3.05 -5.54 -22.09
C LEU A 161 2.31 -4.98 -23.31
N LEU A 162 2.56 -3.71 -23.63
CA LEU A 162 2.05 -3.08 -24.85
C LEU A 162 2.51 -3.85 -26.10
N ASP A 163 3.82 -4.15 -26.19
CA ASP A 163 4.40 -4.89 -27.31
C ASP A 163 3.86 -6.31 -27.46
N LEU A 164 3.45 -6.93 -26.34
CA LEU A 164 2.91 -8.29 -26.33
C LEU A 164 1.42 -8.34 -26.70
N HIS A 165 0.63 -7.35 -26.30
CA HIS A 165 -0.83 -7.44 -26.31
C HIS A 165 -1.53 -6.50 -27.30
N TYR A 166 -0.83 -5.50 -27.85
CA TYR A 166 -1.43 -4.48 -28.71
C TYR A 166 -0.70 -4.45 -30.06
N ARG A 167 -1.46 -4.26 -31.15
CA ARG A 167 -0.92 -4.24 -32.52
C ARG A 167 -0.48 -2.85 -32.96
N SER A 168 -1.06 -1.80 -32.38
CA SER A 168 -0.77 -0.39 -32.67
C SER A 168 -1.00 0.42 -31.40
N HIS A 169 0.07 1.01 -30.89
CA HIS A 169 0.10 1.65 -29.56
C HIS A 169 1.18 2.74 -29.51
N ASP A 170 1.42 3.43 -30.62
CA ASP A 170 2.44 4.49 -30.69
C ASP A 170 2.14 5.65 -29.74
N GLY A 171 0.85 5.95 -29.50
CA GLY A 171 0.40 6.93 -28.50
C GLY A 171 0.83 6.52 -27.09
N ASP A 172 0.39 5.35 -26.64
CA ASP A 172 0.75 4.78 -25.33
C ASP A 172 2.27 4.64 -25.18
N ARG A 173 2.98 4.19 -26.23
CA ARG A 173 4.43 4.05 -26.20
C ARG A 173 5.09 5.40 -25.94
N ARG A 174 4.70 6.44 -26.67
CA ARG A 174 5.20 7.81 -26.43
C ARG A 174 4.87 8.27 -25.02
N GLN A 175 3.67 7.97 -24.51
CA GLN A 175 3.27 8.34 -23.16
C GLN A 175 4.13 7.66 -22.07
N PHE A 176 4.37 6.35 -22.19
CA PHE A 176 5.21 5.61 -21.23
C PHE A 176 6.69 5.97 -21.35
N GLN A 177 7.19 6.26 -22.56
CA GLN A 177 8.54 6.80 -22.75
C GLN A 177 8.68 8.19 -22.13
N HIS A 178 7.66 9.04 -22.28
CA HIS A 178 7.61 10.34 -21.63
C HIS A 178 7.64 10.20 -20.10
N TRP A 179 6.79 9.36 -19.52
CA TRP A 179 6.80 9.09 -18.07
C TRP A 179 8.08 8.42 -17.59
N GLN A 180 8.76 7.63 -18.43
CA GLN A 180 10.06 7.05 -18.08
C GLN A 180 11.11 8.13 -17.85
N ASN A 181 11.07 9.20 -18.66
CA ASN A 181 11.97 10.34 -18.55
C ASN A 181 11.48 11.37 -17.51
N ASN A 182 10.16 11.42 -17.25
CA ASN A 182 9.51 12.40 -16.39
C ASN A 182 8.67 11.74 -15.29
N ARG A 183 9.29 10.84 -14.52
CA ARG A 183 8.63 10.02 -13.48
C ARG A 183 7.85 10.83 -12.45
N HIS A 184 8.31 12.04 -12.16
CA HIS A 184 7.70 12.94 -11.18
C HIS A 184 6.30 13.43 -11.57
N GLU A 185 5.91 13.31 -12.84
CA GLU A 185 4.61 13.75 -13.33
C GLU A 185 3.48 12.78 -13.00
N LEU A 186 3.75 11.48 -12.80
CA LEU A 186 2.69 10.46 -12.69
C LEU A 186 1.75 10.66 -11.50
N ASP A 187 2.27 11.16 -10.38
CA ASP A 187 1.47 11.56 -9.21
C ASP A 187 0.67 12.85 -9.45
N GLU A 188 0.97 13.58 -10.52
CA GLU A 188 0.31 14.82 -10.92
C GLU A 188 -0.74 14.62 -12.02
N VAL A 189 -0.69 13.47 -12.69
CA VAL A 189 -1.61 13.12 -13.77
C VAL A 189 -3.00 12.86 -13.21
N SER A 190 -4.00 13.59 -13.71
CA SER A 190 -5.39 13.26 -13.47
C SER A 190 -5.84 12.11 -14.37
N ARG A 191 -6.52 11.11 -13.79
CA ARG A 191 -7.04 9.92 -14.50
C ARG A 191 -5.96 9.22 -15.35
N PRO A 192 -4.83 8.80 -14.75
CA PRO A 192 -3.71 8.21 -15.52
C PRO A 192 -4.15 7.04 -16.38
N LYS A 193 -5.07 6.20 -15.89
CA LYS A 193 -5.64 5.07 -16.62
C LYS A 193 -6.42 5.44 -17.89
N GLU A 194 -6.84 6.69 -18.05
CA GLU A 194 -7.59 7.13 -19.25
C GLU A 194 -6.68 7.64 -20.35
N LEU A 195 -5.39 7.83 -20.06
CA LEU A 195 -4.39 8.30 -21.02
C LEU A 195 -3.71 7.16 -21.79
N VAL A 196 -3.95 5.91 -21.38
CA VAL A 196 -3.30 4.72 -21.96
C VAL A 196 -4.27 3.56 -22.05
N SER A 197 -4.07 2.72 -23.06
CA SER A 197 -4.93 1.58 -23.43
C SER A 197 -4.79 0.36 -22.52
N ILE A 198 -3.73 0.30 -21.70
CA ILE A 198 -3.54 -0.80 -20.74
C ILE A 198 -4.52 -0.74 -19.57
N HIS A 199 -5.04 0.46 -19.25
CA HIS A 199 -5.96 0.69 -18.13
C HIS A 199 -5.54 -0.07 -16.86
N ALA A 200 -6.48 -0.74 -16.18
CA ALA A 200 -6.21 -1.58 -15.01
C ALA A 200 -5.87 -3.04 -15.36
N ARG A 201 -5.86 -3.41 -16.66
CA ARG A 201 -5.80 -4.82 -17.11
C ARG A 201 -4.55 -5.55 -16.65
N PHE A 202 -3.44 -4.84 -16.53
CA PHE A 202 -2.14 -5.39 -16.18
C PHE A 202 -1.59 -4.84 -14.86
N ASN A 203 -2.46 -4.33 -13.98
CA ASN A 203 -2.04 -3.76 -12.69
C ASN A 203 -1.20 -4.76 -11.88
N ARG A 204 -1.59 -6.05 -11.90
CA ARG A 204 -0.86 -7.12 -11.22
C ARG A 204 0.56 -7.29 -11.76
N GLU A 205 0.73 -7.35 -13.08
CA GLU A 205 2.02 -7.48 -13.74
C GLU A 205 2.91 -6.27 -13.44
N LEU A 206 2.36 -5.06 -13.54
CA LEU A 206 3.08 -3.83 -13.24
C LEU A 206 3.57 -3.79 -11.79
N ALA A 207 2.78 -4.31 -10.84
CA ALA A 207 3.16 -4.40 -9.43
C ALA A 207 4.16 -5.52 -9.13
N CYS A 208 4.05 -6.67 -9.80
CA CYS A 208 4.80 -7.88 -9.45
C CYS A 208 6.12 -8.03 -10.22
N GLN A 209 6.19 -7.54 -11.46
CA GLN A 209 7.32 -7.78 -12.36
C GLN A 209 8.35 -6.65 -12.29
N ASN A 210 9.38 -6.83 -11.45
CA ASN A 210 10.51 -5.89 -11.34
C ASN A 210 10.10 -4.43 -11.09
N PHE A 211 9.11 -4.21 -10.21
CA PHE A 211 8.66 -2.87 -9.85
C PHE A 211 9.85 -1.98 -9.42
N PRO A 212 10.03 -0.79 -10.03
CA PRO A 212 11.24 0.02 -9.85
C PRO A 212 11.21 0.85 -8.54
N ALA A 213 11.01 0.18 -7.41
CA ALA A 213 10.70 0.79 -6.11
C ALA A 213 11.62 1.96 -5.72
N GLN A 214 12.94 1.80 -5.89
CA GLN A 214 13.91 2.85 -5.58
C GLN A 214 13.68 4.10 -6.45
N GLN A 215 13.51 3.93 -7.76
CA GLN A 215 13.26 5.04 -8.68
C GLN A 215 11.95 5.76 -8.39
N VAL A 216 10.93 5.03 -7.91
CA VAL A 216 9.64 5.63 -7.50
C VAL A 216 9.77 6.34 -6.16
N TYR A 217 10.58 5.83 -5.25
CA TYR A 217 10.88 6.48 -3.98
C TYR A 217 11.69 7.78 -4.18
N ASP A 218 12.65 7.78 -5.11
CA ASP A 218 13.52 8.93 -5.41
C ASP A 218 12.76 10.09 -6.08
N VAL A 219 11.52 9.87 -6.51
CA VAL A 219 10.62 10.92 -7.01
C VAL A 219 10.10 11.83 -5.89
N GLU A 220 10.19 11.41 -4.62
CA GLU A 220 9.81 12.20 -3.43
C GLU A 220 8.33 12.64 -3.38
N LYS A 221 7.45 11.81 -3.95
CA LYS A 221 5.99 12.03 -3.97
C LYS A 221 5.24 11.03 -3.08
N SER A 222 4.07 10.55 -3.49
CA SER A 222 3.16 9.84 -2.60
C SER A 222 3.64 8.45 -2.18
N PHE A 223 4.37 7.75 -3.07
CA PHE A 223 5.02 6.48 -2.74
C PHE A 223 6.12 6.69 -1.68
N HIS A 224 6.97 7.71 -1.88
CA HIS A 224 7.98 8.12 -0.90
C HIS A 224 7.35 8.44 0.46
N LYS A 225 6.29 9.25 0.50
CA LYS A 225 5.59 9.57 1.75
C LYS A 225 5.03 8.34 2.45
N SER A 226 4.56 7.35 1.68
CA SER A 226 4.10 6.08 2.24
C SER A 226 5.26 5.30 2.86
N VAL A 227 6.42 5.22 2.19
CA VAL A 227 7.64 4.60 2.74
C VAL A 227 8.11 5.31 4.01
N GLU A 228 8.20 6.64 4.01
CA GLU A 228 8.63 7.41 5.16
C GLU A 228 7.70 7.24 6.37
N ARG A 229 6.40 7.12 6.13
CA ARG A 229 5.43 6.80 7.19
C ARG A 229 5.68 5.43 7.82
N LEU A 230 5.97 4.41 6.99
CA LEU A 230 6.33 3.08 7.48
C LEU A 230 7.65 3.12 8.27
N ARG A 231 8.66 3.84 7.79
CA ARG A 231 9.95 4.01 8.47
C ARG A 231 9.83 4.72 9.81
N ALA A 232 8.96 5.73 9.91
CA ALA A 232 8.72 6.46 11.14
C ALA A 232 7.93 5.65 12.20
N CYS A 233 7.31 4.53 11.81
CA CYS A 233 6.55 3.69 12.72
C CYS A 233 7.48 2.83 13.60
N ARG A 234 7.81 3.33 14.81
CA ARG A 234 8.68 2.64 15.76
C ARG A 234 8.20 1.23 16.10
N ALA A 235 6.88 1.05 16.25
CA ALA A 235 6.29 -0.26 16.52
C ALA A 235 6.56 -1.26 15.38
N LEU A 236 6.46 -0.82 14.11
CA LEU A 236 6.75 -1.66 12.95
C LEU A 236 8.23 -2.01 12.91
N ILE A 237 9.12 -1.02 13.03
CA ILE A 237 10.57 -1.25 13.00
C ILE A 237 11.00 -2.23 14.10
N ALA A 238 10.57 -2.00 15.35
CA ALA A 238 10.88 -2.89 16.46
C ALA A 238 10.33 -4.31 16.25
N ALA A 239 9.12 -4.44 15.67
CA ALA A 239 8.56 -5.74 15.35
C ALA A 239 9.39 -6.48 14.29
N LEU A 240 9.80 -5.78 13.22
CA LEU A 240 10.65 -6.35 12.18
C LEU A 240 12.03 -6.74 12.74
N GLU A 241 12.68 -5.89 13.54
CA GLU A 241 13.93 -6.18 14.25
C GLU A 241 13.84 -7.43 15.12
N SER A 242 12.74 -7.57 15.88
CA SER A 242 12.54 -8.72 16.76
C SER A 242 12.49 -10.05 16.00
N THR A 243 12.09 -10.04 14.72
CA THR A 243 12.11 -11.27 13.90
C THR A 243 13.53 -11.72 13.58
N ARG A 244 14.51 -10.80 13.56
CA ARG A 244 15.93 -11.05 13.26
C ARG A 244 16.78 -11.38 14.48
N SER A 245 16.72 -10.61 15.57
CA SER A 245 17.66 -10.77 16.70
C SER A 245 17.62 -12.16 17.35
N GLN A 246 16.52 -12.89 17.21
CA GLN A 246 16.40 -14.27 17.69
C GLN A 246 17.00 -15.32 16.72
N TRP A 247 17.21 -14.98 15.44
CA TRP A 247 17.89 -15.85 14.48
C TRP A 247 19.41 -15.88 14.70
N GLU A 248 20.04 -14.73 14.95
CA GLU A 248 21.48 -14.66 15.22
C GLU A 248 21.89 -15.43 16.50
N GLN A 249 20.95 -15.60 17.44
CA GLN A 249 21.13 -16.42 18.65
C GLN A 249 20.91 -17.92 18.46
N THR A 250 20.39 -18.36 17.31
CA THR A 250 20.10 -19.78 17.01
C THR A 250 21.05 -20.38 15.97
N LEU A 251 22.07 -19.64 15.53
CA LEU A 251 23.16 -20.18 14.74
C LEU A 251 24.07 -21.03 15.65
N PRO A 252 24.42 -22.28 15.27
CA PRO A 252 25.47 -23.00 15.97
C PRO A 252 26.78 -22.22 15.84
N GLU A 253 27.57 -22.17 16.92
CA GLU A 253 28.88 -21.52 16.88
C GLU A 253 29.73 -22.10 15.73
N PRO A 254 30.51 -21.27 15.03
CA PRO A 254 31.40 -21.76 14.00
C PRO A 254 32.40 -22.75 14.61
N ILE A 255 32.42 -23.96 14.05
CA ILE A 255 33.35 -25.07 14.37
C ILE A 255 34.77 -24.69 13.97
#